data_AF-A0A2S2QR74-F1
#
_entry.id   AF-A0A2S2QR74-F1
#
_cell.length_a   1.000
_cell.length_b   1.000
_cell.length_c   1.000
_cell.angle_alpha   90.00
_cell.angle_beta   90.00
_cell.angle_gamma   90.00
#
_symmetry.space_group_name_H-M   'P 1'
#
loop_
_entity.id
_entity.type
_entity.pdbx_description
1 polymer ?
#
loop_
_entity_poly.entity_id
_entity_poly.type
_entity_poly.pdbx_seq_one_letter_code
_entity_poly.pdbx_strand_id
1 'polypeptide(L)'
;MNFMSKNFDLPENMFYFHNTDLHPLTFVLKWDSKDKFFLRLLNRYMGNVINKPDDHSLVLSVPKMNKYFHKFIPAFDIKYIEDCFTLKDYPDPTKYIIHDSCLINYEKNDIFDCWFHRKKSWIDFSPIPKNILNYFEKDSCCNEILPSKDIDDLCSQASSNSTLDSKKSKDIDDLFSQAPSNNTLHSRKRTRMPYTNQEDYKIVEYIVKYKGAFKVTGTEIWRQMEQANICKIRTWQSMKERYIKYIKWDLISGCKKYPFLNENDLKELRQGLKLEVSTDTQKEALKTKYYEIKTRKLFLDESD
;
A
#
# COMPACT_ATOMS: atom_id res chain seq x y z
N MET A 1 0.56 -30.56 -0.64
CA MET A 1 -0.03 -29.84 -1.80
C MET A 1 0.65 -28.47 -1.89
N ASN A 2 1.08 -28.05 -3.08
CA ASN A 2 1.65 -26.70 -3.26
C ASN A 2 0.51 -25.68 -3.26
N PHE A 3 0.50 -24.73 -2.32
CA PHE A 3 -0.54 -23.69 -2.26
C PHE A 3 -0.59 -22.88 -3.56
N MET A 4 0.57 -22.63 -4.17
CA MET A 4 0.69 -21.89 -5.44
C MET A 4 0.09 -22.60 -6.65
N SER A 5 -0.22 -23.91 -6.56
CA SER A 5 -0.88 -24.65 -7.65
C SER A 5 -2.40 -24.72 -7.49
N LYS A 6 -2.99 -24.15 -6.42
CA LYS A 6 -4.45 -24.13 -6.23
C LYS A 6 -5.09 -23.14 -7.20
N ASN A 7 -6.22 -23.55 -7.79
CA ASN A 7 -7.02 -22.66 -8.62
C ASN A 7 -7.97 -21.82 -7.75
N PHE A 8 -7.68 -20.53 -7.64
CA PHE A 8 -8.48 -19.56 -6.89
C PHE A 8 -9.64 -18.95 -7.71
N ASP A 9 -9.91 -19.45 -8.93
CA ASP A 9 -10.95 -18.91 -9.83
C ASP A 9 -12.39 -19.39 -9.55
N LEU A 10 -12.62 -20.21 -8.52
CA LEU A 10 -13.95 -20.73 -8.21
C LEU A 10 -14.76 -19.77 -7.29
N PRO A 11 -16.05 -19.50 -7.59
CA PRO A 11 -16.90 -18.57 -6.84
C PRO A 11 -17.20 -19.01 -5.40
N GLU A 12 -16.94 -20.26 -5.03
CA GLU A 12 -17.15 -20.80 -3.68
C GLU A 12 -16.10 -20.34 -2.64
N ASN A 13 -15.11 -19.53 -3.04
CA ASN A 13 -13.99 -19.08 -2.19
C ASN A 13 -13.95 -17.55 -2.02
N MET A 14 -15.10 -16.92 -1.72
CA MET A 14 -15.16 -15.49 -1.36
C MET A 14 -14.66 -15.27 0.08
N PHE A 15 -13.35 -15.27 0.27
CA PHE A 15 -12.70 -14.72 1.47
C PHE A 15 -11.95 -13.46 1.07
N TYR A 16 -12.23 -12.33 1.73
CA TYR A 16 -11.64 -11.03 1.41
C TYR A 16 -10.92 -10.45 2.62
N PHE A 17 -9.80 -9.79 2.36
CA PHE A 17 -9.00 -9.12 3.37
C PHE A 17 -9.50 -7.70 3.62
N HIS A 18 -10.58 -7.56 4.38
CA HIS A 18 -11.06 -6.28 4.87
C HIS A 18 -11.31 -6.33 6.38
N ASN A 19 -11.23 -5.15 7.02
CA ASN A 19 -11.58 -5.03 8.43
C ASN A 19 -13.10 -5.05 8.67
N THR A 20 -13.48 -4.83 9.94
CA THR A 20 -14.88 -4.69 10.38
C THR A 20 -15.65 -3.57 9.67
N ASP A 21 -14.94 -2.54 9.20
CA ASP A 21 -15.51 -1.37 8.50
C ASP A 21 -15.45 -1.53 6.98
N LEU A 22 -15.15 -2.73 6.47
CA LEU A 22 -14.99 -3.05 5.05
C LEU A 22 -13.85 -2.28 4.35
N HIS A 23 -12.89 -1.77 5.11
CA HIS A 23 -11.65 -1.21 4.59
C HIS A 23 -10.61 -2.31 4.33
N PRO A 24 -9.88 -2.25 3.19
CA PRO A 24 -8.77 -3.15 2.91
C PRO A 24 -7.78 -3.27 4.07
N LEU A 25 -7.42 -4.51 4.42
CA LEU A 25 -6.31 -4.76 5.34
C LEU A 25 -4.99 -4.48 4.63
N THR A 26 -4.06 -3.84 5.34
CA THR A 26 -2.78 -3.43 4.80
C THR A 26 -1.72 -4.49 5.08
N PHE A 27 -0.93 -4.82 4.06
CA PHE A 27 0.16 -5.79 4.11
C PHE A 27 1.45 -5.19 3.56
N VAL A 28 2.57 -5.68 4.07
CA VAL A 28 3.91 -5.43 3.52
C VAL A 28 4.55 -6.75 3.19
N LEU A 29 5.05 -6.90 1.96
CA LEU A 29 5.74 -8.11 1.54
C LEU A 29 7.24 -7.88 1.66
N LYS A 30 7.88 -8.48 2.66
CA LYS A 30 9.32 -8.40 2.90
C LYS A 30 9.99 -9.69 2.45
N TRP A 31 10.09 -9.87 1.14
CA TRP A 31 10.98 -10.85 0.50
C TRP A 31 11.30 -10.39 -0.93
N ASP A 32 12.38 -10.93 -1.50
CA ASP A 32 12.90 -10.53 -2.81
C ASP A 32 11.77 -10.47 -3.85
N SER A 33 11.62 -9.24 -4.37
CA SER A 33 10.72 -8.62 -5.35
C SER A 33 10.08 -9.44 -6.48
N LYS A 34 10.34 -10.75 -6.59
CA LYS A 34 9.98 -11.58 -7.74
C LYS A 34 8.68 -12.36 -7.56
N ASP A 35 8.22 -12.60 -6.34
CA ASP A 35 6.98 -13.36 -6.16
C ASP A 35 5.72 -12.51 -6.34
N LYS A 36 5.40 -12.27 -7.60
CA LYS A 36 4.17 -11.61 -8.02
C LYS A 36 2.92 -12.42 -7.67
N PHE A 37 3.03 -13.67 -7.17
CA PHE A 37 1.88 -14.46 -6.79
C PHE A 37 1.12 -13.82 -5.63
N PHE A 38 1.74 -13.65 -4.46
CA PHE A 38 1.06 -13.10 -3.28
C PHE A 38 0.63 -11.65 -3.47
N LEU A 39 1.43 -10.84 -4.19
CA LEU A 39 1.01 -9.49 -4.56
C LEU A 39 -0.28 -9.50 -5.39
N ARG A 40 -0.38 -10.36 -6.41
CA ARG A 40 -1.59 -10.49 -7.22
C ARG A 40 -2.74 -11.08 -6.42
N LEU A 41 -2.47 -12.04 -5.55
CA LEU A 41 -3.45 -12.70 -4.70
C LEU A 41 -4.08 -11.70 -3.74
N LEU A 42 -3.29 -10.98 -2.94
CA LEU A 42 -3.78 -9.99 -1.98
C LEU A 42 -4.56 -8.88 -2.69
N ASN A 43 -4.04 -8.32 -3.78
CA ASN A 43 -4.75 -7.30 -4.54
C ASN A 43 -6.09 -7.80 -5.12
N ARG A 44 -6.17 -9.08 -5.50
CA ARG A 44 -7.41 -9.70 -6.01
C ARG A 44 -8.46 -9.86 -4.90
N TYR A 45 -8.02 -10.15 -3.67
CA TYR A 45 -8.88 -10.39 -2.52
C TYR A 45 -8.96 -9.19 -1.57
N MET A 46 -8.91 -7.98 -2.11
CA MET A 46 -9.07 -6.70 -1.41
C MET A 46 -8.03 -6.39 -0.32
N GLY A 47 -6.90 -7.08 -0.28
CA GLY A 47 -5.75 -6.67 0.50
C GLY A 47 -5.00 -5.51 -0.15
N ASN A 48 -4.63 -4.51 0.65
CA ASN A 48 -3.78 -3.40 0.22
C ASN A 48 -2.32 -3.77 0.48
N VAL A 49 -1.45 -3.68 -0.53
CA VAL A 49 -0.02 -3.99 -0.37
C VAL A 49 0.81 -2.73 -0.53
N ILE A 50 1.63 -2.40 0.47
CA ILE A 50 2.50 -1.22 0.50
C ILE A 50 3.97 -1.61 0.67
N ASN A 51 4.88 -0.71 0.28
CA ASN A 51 6.33 -0.98 0.28
C ASN A 51 7.00 -0.79 1.66
N LYS A 52 6.46 0.14 2.46
CA LYS A 52 6.97 0.50 3.78
C LYS A 52 5.91 0.21 4.83
N PRO A 53 6.25 -0.45 5.95
CA PRO A 53 5.30 -0.68 7.02
C PRO A 53 4.81 0.63 7.63
N ASP A 54 3.51 0.66 7.90
CA ASP A 54 2.82 1.67 8.70
C ASP A 54 2.28 1.05 10.00
N ASP A 55 1.71 1.92 10.84
CA ASP A 55 1.19 1.61 12.17
C ASP A 55 0.04 0.59 12.22
N HIS A 56 -0.53 0.20 11.07
CA HIS A 56 -1.62 -0.76 10.96
C HIS A 56 -1.39 -1.80 9.86
N SER A 57 -0.13 -2.01 9.48
CA SER A 57 0.25 -2.95 8.43
C SER A 57 0.74 -4.27 9.01
N LEU A 58 0.37 -5.37 8.36
CA LEU A 58 0.90 -6.70 8.70
C LEU A 58 2.07 -7.02 7.78
N VAL A 59 3.27 -7.21 8.36
CA VAL A 59 4.49 -7.51 7.59
C VAL A 59 4.59 -9.01 7.38
N LEU A 60 4.65 -9.44 6.13
CA LEU A 60 4.75 -10.85 5.74
C LEU A 60 6.14 -11.16 5.20
N SER A 61 6.71 -12.28 5.62
CA SER A 61 8.02 -12.77 5.19
C SER A 61 8.04 -14.30 5.16
N VAL A 62 9.02 -14.86 4.45
CA VAL A 62 9.32 -16.30 4.49
C VAL A 62 10.31 -16.54 5.63
N PRO A 63 10.00 -17.41 6.61
CA PRO A 63 10.94 -17.76 7.67
C PRO A 63 12.29 -18.19 7.07
N LYS A 64 13.39 -17.72 7.65
CA LYS A 64 14.78 -18.01 7.25
C LYS A 64 15.30 -17.33 5.98
N MET A 65 14.45 -16.75 5.13
CA MET A 65 14.92 -16.06 3.92
C MET A 65 15.21 -14.58 4.14
N ASN A 66 14.50 -13.90 5.04
CA ASN A 66 14.71 -12.48 5.28
C ASN A 66 14.88 -12.18 6.77
N LYS A 67 15.95 -11.44 7.09
CA LYS A 67 16.17 -10.83 8.40
C LYS A 67 15.42 -9.50 8.46
N TYR A 68 14.09 -9.57 8.55
CA TYR A 68 13.30 -8.38 8.86
C TYR A 68 13.35 -8.16 10.37
N PHE A 69 13.71 -6.96 10.80
CA PHE A 69 13.63 -6.53 12.18
C PHE A 69 12.98 -5.14 12.25
N HIS A 70 12.04 -4.98 13.18
CA HIS A 70 11.46 -3.68 13.50
C HIS A 70 11.12 -3.58 14.98
N LYS A 71 11.31 -2.39 15.54
CA LYS A 71 11.17 -2.10 16.97
C LYS A 71 9.78 -2.40 17.53
N PHE A 72 8.74 -2.17 16.73
CA PHE A 72 7.33 -2.27 17.14
C PHE A 72 6.47 -3.12 16.21
N ILE A 73 6.99 -3.60 15.08
CA ILE A 73 6.15 -4.23 14.06
C ILE A 73 6.69 -5.64 13.86
N PRO A 74 5.98 -6.69 14.33
CA PRO A 74 6.43 -8.05 14.10
C PRO A 74 6.26 -8.42 12.62
N ALA A 75 7.16 -9.28 12.12
CA ALA A 75 6.94 -9.98 10.87
C ALA A 75 6.22 -11.31 11.13
N PHE A 76 5.40 -11.69 10.16
CA PHE A 76 4.60 -12.90 10.14
C PHE A 76 5.01 -13.79 8.98
N ASP A 77 4.97 -15.10 9.20
CA ASP A 77 5.15 -16.10 8.16
C ASP A 77 4.07 -15.95 7.09
N ILE A 78 4.48 -15.96 5.82
CA ILE A 78 3.58 -15.92 4.66
C ILE A 78 2.51 -17.02 4.69
N LYS A 79 2.78 -18.13 5.39
CA LYS A 79 1.81 -19.20 5.63
C LYS A 79 0.51 -18.69 6.25
N TYR A 80 0.54 -17.58 6.98
CA TYR A 80 -0.66 -16.93 7.50
C TYR A 80 -1.70 -16.68 6.39
N ILE A 81 -1.26 -16.17 5.23
CA ILE A 81 -2.15 -15.90 4.10
C ILE A 81 -2.71 -17.20 3.52
N GLU A 82 -1.88 -18.23 3.42
CA GLU A 82 -2.30 -19.54 2.92
C GLU A 82 -3.39 -20.16 3.79
N ASP A 83 -3.22 -20.06 5.10
CA ASP A 83 -4.15 -20.59 6.09
C ASP A 83 -5.41 -19.72 6.17
N CYS A 84 -5.33 -18.40 5.98
CA CYS A 84 -6.53 -17.55 5.81
C CYS A 84 -7.44 -18.06 4.69
N PHE A 85 -6.86 -18.36 3.52
CA PHE A 85 -7.64 -18.89 2.38
C PHE A 85 -8.15 -20.31 2.61
N THR A 86 -7.38 -21.14 3.31
CA THR A 86 -7.75 -22.53 3.57
C THR A 86 -8.89 -22.61 4.60
N LEU A 87 -8.85 -21.76 5.62
CA LEU A 87 -9.85 -21.71 6.69
C LEU A 87 -11.05 -20.84 6.34
N LYS A 88 -10.92 -19.94 5.35
CA LYS A 88 -11.89 -18.89 5.02
C LYS A 88 -12.21 -17.99 6.23
N ASP A 89 -11.21 -17.77 7.07
CA ASP A 89 -11.28 -16.99 8.30
C ASP A 89 -9.90 -16.42 8.63
N TYR A 90 -9.82 -15.57 9.66
CA TYR A 90 -8.58 -15.03 10.19
C TYR A 90 -8.07 -15.93 11.33
N PRO A 91 -7.10 -16.84 11.07
CA PRO A 91 -6.52 -17.65 12.14
C PRO A 91 -5.78 -16.76 13.13
N ASP A 92 -5.44 -17.32 14.29
CA ASP A 92 -4.66 -16.62 15.31
C ASP A 92 -3.28 -16.19 14.75
N PRO A 93 -3.03 -14.88 14.55
CA PRO A 93 -1.82 -14.38 13.91
C PRO A 93 -0.57 -14.59 14.77
N THR A 94 -0.71 -14.76 16.10
CA THR A 94 0.44 -14.98 17.00
C THR A 94 1.23 -16.24 16.64
N LYS A 95 0.55 -17.25 16.09
CA LYS A 95 1.15 -18.53 15.65
C LYS A 95 2.07 -18.40 14.44
N TYR A 96 2.02 -17.26 13.77
CA TYR A 96 2.78 -16.99 12.56
C TYR A 96 3.85 -15.93 12.81
N ILE A 97 4.00 -15.41 14.03
CA ILE A 97 5.07 -14.45 14.32
C ILE A 97 6.42 -15.11 14.07
N ILE A 98 7.26 -14.44 13.28
CA ILE A 98 8.65 -14.82 13.08
C ILE A 98 9.43 -14.33 14.30
N HIS A 99 9.99 -15.26 15.06
CA HIS A 99 10.85 -14.94 16.20
C HIS A 99 12.01 -14.03 15.77
N ASP A 100 12.45 -13.17 16.70
CA ASP A 100 13.51 -12.18 16.49
C ASP A 100 13.19 -11.08 15.46
N SER A 101 11.95 -10.96 14.99
CA SER A 101 11.54 -9.87 14.09
C SER A 101 11.13 -8.58 14.83
N CYS A 102 10.82 -8.69 16.13
CA CYS A 102 10.44 -7.58 16.99
C CYS A 102 10.80 -7.89 18.45
N LEU A 103 10.95 -6.84 19.27
CA LEU A 103 11.26 -6.94 20.69
C LEU A 103 10.03 -7.12 21.58
N ILE A 104 8.83 -6.92 21.02
CA ILE A 104 7.57 -6.92 21.75
C ILE A 104 6.85 -8.25 21.48
N ASN A 105 6.39 -8.87 22.56
CA ASN A 105 5.48 -10.01 22.48
C ASN A 105 4.04 -9.48 22.40
N TYR A 106 3.29 -9.98 21.42
CA TYR A 106 1.90 -9.57 21.21
C TYR A 106 0.96 -10.72 21.54
N GLU A 107 -0.15 -10.41 22.20
CA GLU A 107 -1.28 -11.34 22.26
C GLU A 107 -2.13 -11.25 20.99
N LYS A 108 -2.98 -12.27 20.77
CA LYS A 108 -3.91 -12.33 19.63
C LYS A 108 -4.75 -11.06 19.52
N ASN A 109 -5.28 -10.59 20.65
CA ASN A 109 -6.16 -9.43 20.69
C ASN A 109 -5.41 -8.14 20.37
N ASP A 110 -4.14 -8.02 20.77
CA ASP A 110 -3.32 -6.83 20.46
C ASP A 110 -3.16 -6.67 18.94
N ILE A 111 -2.81 -7.77 18.26
CA ILE A 111 -2.62 -7.78 16.81
C ILE A 111 -3.93 -7.43 16.10
N PHE A 112 -5.05 -8.03 16.51
CA PHE A 112 -6.33 -7.71 15.90
C PHE A 112 -6.79 -6.29 16.21
N ASP A 113 -6.63 -5.78 17.43
CA ASP A 113 -6.95 -4.39 17.74
C ASP A 113 -6.11 -3.41 16.92
N CYS A 114 -4.85 -3.77 16.62
CA CYS A 114 -3.95 -2.97 15.81
C CYS A 114 -4.27 -3.00 14.31
N TRP A 115 -4.20 -4.19 13.74
CA TRP A 115 -4.23 -4.41 12.30
C TRP A 115 -5.65 -4.51 11.77
N PHE A 116 -6.50 -5.29 12.45
CA PHE A 116 -7.85 -5.56 11.99
C PHE A 116 -8.79 -4.44 12.40
N HIS A 117 -8.96 -4.18 13.69
CA HIS A 117 -9.90 -3.18 14.19
C HIS A 117 -9.38 -1.74 14.15
N ARG A 118 -8.06 -1.53 14.01
CA ARG A 118 -7.41 -0.21 14.02
C ARG A 118 -7.80 0.66 15.24
N LYS A 119 -8.05 0.04 16.39
CA LYS A 119 -8.33 0.73 17.66
C LYS A 119 -7.06 1.26 18.31
N LYS A 120 -5.94 0.60 18.02
CA LYS A 120 -4.59 0.92 18.52
C LYS A 120 -3.62 0.88 17.34
N SER A 121 -2.47 1.52 17.52
CA SER A 121 -1.32 1.48 16.62
C SER A 121 -0.23 0.58 17.19
N TRP A 122 0.70 0.11 16.34
CA TRP A 122 1.82 -0.72 16.80
C TRP A 122 2.64 -0.09 17.92
N ILE A 123 2.73 1.25 17.95
CA ILE A 123 3.47 2.00 18.98
C ILE A 123 2.74 2.04 20.34
N ASP A 124 1.41 1.86 20.36
CA ASP A 124 0.61 1.91 21.59
C ASP A 124 0.82 0.69 22.51
N PHE A 125 1.36 -0.41 21.98
CA PHE A 125 1.59 -1.66 22.72
C PHE A 125 2.94 -1.71 23.44
N SER A 126 3.67 -0.60 23.49
CA SER A 126 5.00 -0.55 24.07
C SER A 126 4.97 -0.18 25.55
N PRO A 127 5.51 -1.03 26.45
CA PRO A 127 5.93 -0.62 27.78
C PRO A 127 7.40 -0.14 27.82
N ILE A 128 8.06 0.04 26.66
CA ILE A 128 9.52 0.24 26.62
C ILE A 128 9.87 1.58 27.31
N PRO A 129 10.67 1.56 28.40
CA PRO A 129 11.10 2.78 29.03
C PRO A 129 11.97 3.60 28.07
N LYS A 130 11.76 4.93 28.06
CA LYS A 130 12.33 5.88 27.08
C LYS A 130 13.86 5.77 26.95
N ASN A 131 14.55 5.29 27.98
CA ASN A 131 15.99 5.06 28.00
C ASN A 131 16.47 3.99 27.00
N ILE A 132 15.68 2.95 26.74
CA ILE A 132 16.00 1.92 25.72
C ILE A 132 15.69 2.45 24.31
N LEU A 133 14.63 3.25 24.16
CA LEU A 133 14.28 3.84 22.85
C LEU A 133 15.41 4.71 22.29
N ASN A 134 16.07 5.48 23.17
CA ASN A 134 17.20 6.36 22.82
C ASN A 134 18.47 5.62 22.40
N TYR A 135 18.65 4.37 22.85
CA TYR A 135 19.79 3.55 22.44
C TYR A 135 19.65 3.13 20.97
N PHE A 136 18.43 2.77 20.55
CA PHE A 136 18.14 2.39 19.17
C PHE A 136 17.97 3.57 18.21
N GLU A 137 17.57 4.76 18.69
CA GLU A 137 17.49 5.96 17.85
C GLU A 137 18.87 6.46 17.39
N LYS A 138 19.94 6.19 18.14
CA LYS A 138 21.31 6.49 17.72
C LYS A 138 21.83 5.56 16.61
N ASP A 139 21.26 4.36 16.49
CA ASP A 139 21.67 3.36 15.49
C ASP A 139 20.69 3.23 14.31
N SER A 140 19.55 3.96 14.34
CA SER A 140 18.51 3.87 13.30
C SER A 140 18.79 4.79 12.09
N CYS A 141 19.99 4.69 11.53
CA CYS A 141 20.13 4.84 10.08
C CYS A 141 19.82 3.47 9.49
N CYS A 142 18.76 3.39 8.69
CA CYS A 142 18.46 2.23 7.86
C CYS A 142 19.71 1.82 7.05
N ASN A 143 20.47 0.85 7.54
CA ASN A 143 21.57 0.27 6.80
C ASN A 143 21.06 -0.95 6.02
N GLU A 144 21.11 -0.74 4.70
CA GLU A 144 21.43 -1.75 3.72
C GLU A 144 22.48 -2.76 4.21
N ILE A 145 22.35 -3.95 3.63
CA ILE A 145 23.27 -5.08 3.67
C ILE A 145 24.74 -4.62 3.61
N LEU A 146 25.58 -5.07 4.54
CA LEU A 146 26.94 -5.52 4.21
C LEU A 146 27.41 -6.65 5.16
N PRO A 147 28.34 -7.50 4.71
CA PRO A 147 28.50 -8.87 5.15
C PRO A 147 29.47 -9.03 6.32
N SER A 148 29.18 -10.06 7.12
CA SER A 148 30.10 -10.85 7.96
C SER A 148 31.59 -10.48 7.87
N LYS A 149 32.13 -9.95 8.97
CA LYS A 149 33.43 -10.36 9.51
C LYS A 149 33.37 -10.36 11.03
N ASP A 150 33.99 -11.38 11.59
CA ASP A 150 34.22 -11.64 13.00
C ASP A 150 34.78 -10.41 13.74
N ILE A 151 34.57 -10.36 15.06
CA ILE A 151 35.59 -10.00 16.06
C ILE A 151 34.97 -10.26 17.45
N ASP A 152 35.57 -11.25 18.12
CA ASP A 152 35.59 -11.41 19.56
C ASP A 152 36.16 -10.16 20.25
N ASP A 153 35.91 -10.08 21.55
CA ASP A 153 36.85 -9.58 22.57
C ASP A 153 36.52 -8.25 23.29
N LEU A 154 36.86 -8.32 24.57
CA LEU A 154 36.45 -7.54 25.72
C LEU A 154 37.28 -6.26 25.94
N CYS A 155 36.59 -5.26 26.49
CA CYS A 155 36.99 -4.40 27.63
C CYS A 155 38.30 -3.58 27.56
N SER A 156 38.19 -2.24 27.69
CA SER A 156 38.71 -1.46 28.84
C SER A 156 39.04 0.02 28.52
N GLN A 157 38.47 0.88 29.37
CA GLN A 157 39.08 2.04 30.03
C GLN A 157 39.47 3.34 29.29
N ALA A 158 38.83 4.40 29.81
CA ALA A 158 39.43 5.62 30.39
C ALA A 158 39.86 6.78 29.47
N SER A 159 39.10 7.87 29.63
CA SER A 159 39.53 9.23 29.98
C SER A 159 40.62 9.91 29.15
N SER A 160 40.28 11.09 28.60
CA SER A 160 40.84 12.37 29.08
C SER A 160 40.19 13.57 28.39
N ASN A 161 40.03 14.62 29.19
CA ASN A 161 39.39 15.90 28.90
C ASN A 161 40.20 16.80 27.94
N SER A 162 39.53 17.73 27.27
CA SER A 162 39.97 19.12 27.28
C SER A 162 38.80 20.09 27.15
N THR A 163 38.89 21.13 27.98
CA THR A 163 37.92 22.20 28.28
C THR A 163 38.40 23.53 27.69
N LEU A 164 37.53 24.55 27.80
CA LEU A 164 37.71 26.00 27.59
C LEU A 164 37.50 26.51 26.15
N ASP A 165 36.84 27.63 25.88
CA ASP A 165 36.57 28.79 26.75
C ASP A 165 35.35 29.63 26.30
N SER A 166 34.95 30.53 27.20
CA SER A 166 33.67 31.24 27.31
C SER A 166 33.74 32.74 26.90
N LYS A 167 32.56 33.39 26.92
CA LYS A 167 32.21 34.84 26.99
C LYS A 167 31.58 35.39 25.69
N LYS A 168 30.52 36.22 25.71
CA LYS A 168 30.01 37.14 26.76
C LYS A 168 28.55 37.54 26.44
N SER A 169 27.75 37.77 27.48
CA SER A 169 26.40 38.33 27.42
C SER A 169 26.39 39.87 27.39
N LYS A 170 25.17 40.42 27.23
CA LYS A 170 24.60 41.74 27.62
C LYS A 170 23.93 42.43 26.40
N ASP A 171 22.71 42.98 26.41
CA ASP A 171 21.72 43.31 27.44
C ASP A 171 20.30 43.33 26.81
N ILE A 172 19.29 43.38 27.67
CA ILE A 172 17.83 43.40 27.40
C ILE A 172 17.36 44.86 27.36
N ASP A 173 16.41 45.16 26.46
CA ASP A 173 15.23 46.05 26.62
C ASP A 173 14.89 46.71 25.27
N ASP A 174 13.76 46.33 24.64
CA ASP A 174 12.69 47.29 24.34
C ASP A 174 11.43 46.59 23.80
N LEU A 175 10.28 47.13 24.20
CA LEU A 175 8.93 46.61 24.09
C LEU A 175 8.13 47.54 23.17
N PHE A 176 7.64 47.05 22.02
CA PHE A 176 6.32 47.31 21.39
C PHE A 176 6.33 47.23 19.83
N SER A 177 5.30 46.53 19.33
CA SER A 177 4.54 46.83 18.10
C SER A 177 5.04 46.39 16.71
N GLN A 178 4.26 45.43 16.17
CA GLN A 178 3.67 45.35 14.83
C GLN A 178 4.29 44.46 13.72
N ALA A 179 3.40 43.58 13.25
CA ALA A 179 3.27 42.89 11.95
C ALA A 179 3.85 41.46 11.79
N PRO A 180 3.06 40.51 11.25
CA PRO A 180 3.43 39.11 11.16
C PRO A 180 4.37 38.85 9.98
N SER A 181 5.59 38.41 10.28
CA SER A 181 6.54 37.97 9.27
C SER A 181 6.15 36.59 8.73
N ASN A 182 5.71 36.57 7.47
CA ASN A 182 5.83 35.51 6.48
C ASN A 182 6.63 34.26 6.91
N ASN A 183 5.95 33.30 7.52
CA ASN A 183 6.39 31.91 7.46
C ASN A 183 5.72 31.29 6.22
N THR A 184 6.53 31.26 5.17
CA THR A 184 6.46 30.38 4.00
C THR A 184 5.62 29.13 4.26
N LEU A 185 4.35 29.20 3.85
CA LEU A 185 3.55 28.04 3.48
C LEU A 185 4.35 27.31 2.40
N HIS A 186 5.13 26.31 2.80
CA HIS A 186 5.56 25.27 1.89
C HIS A 186 4.29 24.74 1.24
N SER A 187 4.08 25.15 -0.01
CA SER A 187 3.17 24.50 -0.95
C SER A 187 3.52 23.03 -0.90
N ARG A 188 2.76 22.26 -0.12
CA ARG A 188 2.78 20.81 -0.17
C ARG A 188 2.44 20.50 -1.61
N LYS A 189 3.46 20.21 -2.42
CA LYS A 189 3.28 19.75 -3.79
C LYS A 189 2.28 18.60 -3.68
N ARG A 190 1.04 18.82 -4.15
CA ARG A 190 -0.02 17.81 -4.10
C ARG A 190 0.44 16.69 -5.00
N THR A 191 1.13 15.70 -4.44
CA THR A 191 1.47 14.49 -5.16
C THR A 191 0.14 13.90 -5.62
N ARG A 192 0.02 13.70 -6.94
CA ARG A 192 -1.22 13.26 -7.57
C ARG A 192 -1.57 11.87 -7.01
N MET A 193 -2.55 11.80 -6.09
CA MET A 193 -2.92 10.54 -5.46
C MET A 193 -3.29 9.49 -6.53
N PRO A 194 -2.72 8.27 -6.49
CA PRO A 194 -3.03 7.23 -7.46
C PRO A 194 -4.47 6.75 -7.30
N TYR A 195 -5.11 6.32 -8.39
CA TYR A 195 -6.42 5.68 -8.33
C TYR A 195 -6.32 4.27 -7.75
N THR A 196 -7.19 3.98 -6.79
CA THR A 196 -7.34 2.63 -6.22
C THR A 196 -8.19 1.74 -7.12
N ASN A 197 -8.08 0.42 -6.95
CA ASN A 197 -8.95 -0.53 -7.65
C ASN A 197 -10.44 -0.34 -7.28
N GLN A 198 -10.73 0.10 -6.05
CA GLN A 198 -12.10 0.38 -5.61
C GLN A 198 -12.69 1.59 -6.33
N GLU A 199 -11.89 2.63 -6.58
CA GLU A 199 -12.32 3.77 -7.39
C GLU A 199 -12.60 3.34 -8.84
N ASP A 200 -11.72 2.52 -9.43
CA ASP A 200 -11.96 1.95 -10.76
C ASP A 200 -13.26 1.11 -10.79
N TYR A 201 -13.48 0.27 -9.77
CA TYR A 201 -14.67 -0.56 -9.62
C TYR A 201 -15.93 0.31 -9.59
N LYS A 202 -15.98 1.32 -8.71
CA LYS A 202 -17.13 2.21 -8.57
C LYS A 202 -17.43 2.99 -9.85
N ILE A 203 -16.38 3.42 -10.57
CA ILE A 203 -16.55 4.07 -11.87
C ILE A 203 -17.27 3.13 -12.84
N VAL A 204 -16.78 1.89 -12.99
CA VAL A 204 -17.35 0.92 -13.92
C VAL A 204 -18.77 0.51 -13.50
N GLU A 205 -18.98 0.22 -12.21
CA GLU A 205 -20.28 -0.13 -11.64
C GLU A 205 -21.33 0.94 -11.92
N TYR A 206 -20.97 2.23 -11.72
CA TYR A 206 -21.87 3.33 -12.01
C TYR A 206 -22.23 3.41 -13.50
N ILE A 207 -21.25 3.24 -14.40
CA ILE A 207 -21.52 3.28 -15.85
C ILE A 207 -22.50 2.17 -16.23
N VAL A 208 -22.34 0.96 -15.71
CA VAL A 208 -23.24 -0.16 -16.00
C VAL A 208 -24.62 0.08 -15.40
N LYS A 209 -24.68 0.45 -14.12
CA LYS A 209 -25.94 0.69 -13.39
C LYS A 209 -26.84 1.71 -14.09
N TYR A 210 -26.27 2.76 -14.66
CA TYR A 210 -27.01 3.83 -15.34
C TYR A 210 -27.03 3.70 -16.88
N LYS A 211 -26.67 2.53 -17.43
CA LYS A 211 -26.56 2.27 -18.88
C LYS A 211 -25.79 3.38 -19.61
N GLY A 212 -24.75 3.85 -18.96
CA GLY A 212 -23.94 5.00 -19.33
C GLY A 212 -22.90 4.72 -20.41
N ALA A 213 -22.83 3.49 -20.91
CA ALA A 213 -21.80 3.01 -21.82
C ALA A 213 -21.60 3.94 -23.04
N PHE A 214 -22.69 4.43 -23.64
CA PHE A 214 -22.63 5.33 -24.80
C PHE A 214 -22.37 6.81 -24.43
N LYS A 215 -22.47 7.16 -23.15
CA LYS A 215 -22.28 8.53 -22.63
C LYS A 215 -20.86 8.78 -22.11
N VAL A 216 -20.01 7.74 -22.03
CA VAL A 216 -18.64 7.83 -21.49
C VAL A 216 -17.74 8.79 -22.26
N THR A 217 -18.05 9.08 -23.53
CA THR A 217 -17.31 10.05 -24.36
C THR A 217 -17.65 11.50 -23.99
N GLY A 218 -18.87 11.76 -23.53
CA GLY A 218 -19.36 13.06 -23.07
C GLY A 218 -18.79 13.50 -21.72
N THR A 219 -19.31 14.59 -21.17
CA THR A 219 -18.96 15.09 -19.82
C THR A 219 -20.05 14.84 -18.79
N GLU A 220 -21.29 14.64 -19.24
CA GLU A 220 -22.49 14.59 -18.41
C GLU A 220 -22.42 13.50 -17.34
N ILE A 221 -22.19 12.25 -17.73
CA ILE A 221 -22.12 11.12 -16.79
C ILE A 221 -21.04 11.30 -15.72
N TRP A 222 -19.93 11.94 -16.07
CA TRP A 222 -18.81 12.15 -15.15
C TRP A 222 -19.14 13.21 -14.11
N ARG A 223 -19.85 14.27 -14.50
CA ARG A 223 -20.34 15.30 -13.57
C ARG A 223 -21.36 14.70 -12.60
N GLN A 224 -22.26 13.83 -13.11
CA GLN A 224 -23.21 13.11 -12.26
C GLN A 224 -22.50 12.20 -11.26
N MET A 225 -21.44 11.49 -11.68
CA MET A 225 -20.62 10.68 -10.76
C MET A 225 -19.95 11.49 -9.66
N GLU A 226 -19.44 12.67 -9.99
CA GLU A 226 -18.84 13.59 -9.02
C GLU A 226 -19.89 14.11 -8.03
N GLN A 227 -21.07 14.52 -8.52
CA GLN A 227 -22.20 14.92 -7.67
C GLN A 227 -22.71 13.77 -6.78
N ALA A 228 -22.73 12.55 -7.31
CA ALA A 228 -23.06 11.33 -6.56
C ALA A 228 -21.93 10.87 -5.64
N ASN A 229 -20.79 11.59 -5.63
CA ASN A 229 -19.64 11.36 -4.77
C ASN A 229 -19.12 9.91 -4.78
N ILE A 230 -19.12 9.27 -5.96
CA ILE A 230 -18.69 7.86 -6.06
C ILE A 230 -17.23 7.67 -5.64
N CYS A 231 -16.40 8.69 -5.90
CA CYS A 231 -15.00 8.75 -5.53
C CYS A 231 -14.76 10.05 -4.74
N LYS A 232 -14.72 9.94 -3.40
CA LYS A 232 -14.80 11.06 -2.42
C LYS A 232 -13.91 12.28 -2.69
N ILE A 233 -12.76 12.09 -3.32
CA ILE A 233 -11.72 13.12 -3.51
C ILE A 233 -11.40 13.37 -4.99
N ARG A 234 -12.19 12.82 -5.92
CA ARG A 234 -11.91 12.85 -7.35
C ARG A 234 -12.83 13.78 -8.08
N THR A 235 -12.25 14.57 -8.96
CA THR A 235 -13.04 15.40 -9.87
C THR A 235 -13.55 14.60 -11.05
N TRP A 236 -14.63 15.07 -11.68
CA TRP A 236 -15.17 14.45 -12.89
C TRP A 236 -14.13 14.36 -14.03
N GLN A 237 -13.26 15.38 -14.19
CA GLN A 237 -12.19 15.34 -15.20
C GLN A 237 -11.21 14.20 -14.89
N SER A 238 -10.85 14.04 -13.63
CA SER A 238 -9.91 13.01 -13.18
C SER A 238 -10.46 11.61 -13.43
N MET A 239 -11.74 11.39 -13.11
CA MET A 239 -12.40 10.09 -13.30
C MET A 239 -12.52 9.74 -14.79
N LYS A 240 -12.90 10.72 -15.61
CA LYS A 240 -12.95 10.56 -17.07
C LYS A 240 -11.58 10.20 -17.64
N GLU A 241 -10.53 10.91 -17.23
CA GLU A 241 -9.16 10.63 -17.68
C GLU A 241 -8.70 9.24 -17.24
N ARG A 242 -8.99 8.85 -15.98
CA ARG A 242 -8.70 7.51 -15.48
C ARG A 242 -9.39 6.44 -16.32
N TYR A 243 -10.66 6.66 -16.66
CA TYR A 243 -11.41 5.72 -17.47
C TYR A 243 -10.81 5.55 -18.86
N ILE A 244 -10.56 6.65 -19.57
CA ILE A 244 -10.05 6.63 -20.95
C ILE A 244 -8.64 6.05 -21.02
N LYS A 245 -7.75 6.42 -20.09
CA LYS A 245 -6.34 6.04 -20.14
C LYS A 245 -6.03 4.66 -19.58
N TYR A 246 -6.86 4.13 -18.69
CA TYR A 246 -6.55 2.89 -17.96
C TYR A 246 -7.70 1.89 -18.00
N ILE A 247 -8.87 2.24 -17.43
CA ILE A 247 -10.00 1.31 -17.29
C ILE A 247 -10.47 0.78 -18.65
N LYS A 248 -10.54 1.65 -19.67
CA LYS A 248 -10.86 1.28 -21.05
C LYS A 248 -10.02 0.09 -21.53
N TRP A 249 -8.71 0.13 -21.31
CA TRP A 249 -7.82 -0.94 -21.76
C TRP A 249 -8.00 -2.22 -20.96
N ASP A 250 -8.24 -2.10 -19.65
CA ASP A 250 -8.57 -3.25 -18.80
C ASP A 250 -9.86 -3.96 -19.26
N LEU A 251 -10.85 -3.23 -19.77
CA LEU A 251 -12.09 -3.79 -20.32
C LEU A 251 -11.90 -4.45 -21.70
N ILE A 252 -10.97 -3.93 -22.51
CA ILE A 252 -10.66 -4.45 -23.86
C ILE A 252 -9.80 -5.69 -23.78
N SER A 253 -8.80 -5.71 -22.90
CA SER A 253 -7.81 -6.79 -22.78
C SER A 253 -8.40 -8.12 -22.31
N GLY A 254 -9.70 -8.17 -22.00
CA GLY A 254 -10.35 -9.37 -21.47
C GLY A 254 -9.89 -9.73 -20.06
N CYS A 255 -9.16 -8.83 -19.39
CA CYS A 255 -8.79 -9.02 -18.00
C CYS A 255 -10.05 -9.05 -17.13
N LYS A 256 -10.23 -10.13 -16.35
CA LYS A 256 -11.33 -10.32 -15.39
C LYS A 256 -11.24 -9.40 -14.15
N LYS A 257 -10.80 -8.15 -14.33
CA LYS A 257 -10.65 -7.15 -13.25
C LYS A 257 -12.01 -6.73 -12.67
N TYR A 258 -13.09 -6.85 -13.46
CA TYR A 258 -14.44 -6.44 -13.08
C TYR A 258 -15.38 -7.66 -13.14
N PRO A 259 -15.42 -8.49 -12.08
CA PRO A 259 -16.14 -9.77 -12.10
C PRO A 259 -17.67 -9.62 -12.13
N PHE A 260 -18.19 -8.46 -11.74
CA PHE A 260 -19.63 -8.16 -11.78
C PHE A 260 -20.14 -7.85 -13.20
N LEU A 261 -19.24 -7.69 -14.18
CA LEU A 261 -19.64 -7.40 -15.55
C LEU A 261 -20.07 -8.68 -16.25
N ASN A 262 -21.32 -8.70 -16.71
CA ASN A 262 -21.80 -9.76 -17.58
C ASN A 262 -21.26 -9.55 -18.99
N GLU A 263 -21.29 -10.60 -19.83
CA GLU A 263 -20.86 -10.49 -21.23
C GLU A 263 -21.61 -9.39 -22.01
N ASN A 264 -22.90 -9.19 -21.68
CA ASN A 264 -23.73 -8.13 -22.24
C ASN A 264 -23.24 -6.73 -21.84
N ASP A 265 -22.92 -6.50 -20.56
CA ASP A 265 -22.42 -5.22 -20.07
C ASP A 265 -21.06 -4.90 -20.69
N LEU A 266 -20.18 -5.90 -20.80
CA LEU A 266 -18.90 -5.77 -21.50
C LEU A 266 -19.09 -5.40 -22.97
N LYS A 267 -20.06 -6.01 -23.65
CA LYS A 267 -20.37 -5.71 -25.05
C LYS A 267 -20.88 -4.27 -25.20
N GLU A 268 -21.79 -3.82 -24.34
CA GLU A 268 -22.28 -2.44 -24.35
C GLU A 268 -21.16 -1.43 -24.07
N LEU A 269 -20.31 -1.67 -23.08
CA LEU A 269 -19.17 -0.81 -22.76
C LEU A 269 -18.19 -0.71 -23.94
N ARG A 270 -17.94 -1.82 -24.64
CA ARG A 270 -17.07 -1.83 -25.84
C ARG A 270 -17.69 -1.05 -27.00
N GLN A 271 -18.99 -1.21 -27.23
CA GLN A 271 -19.72 -0.47 -28.27
C GLN A 271 -19.75 1.04 -27.97
N GLY A 272 -20.03 1.43 -26.74
CA GLY A 272 -20.05 2.83 -26.32
C GLY A 272 -18.71 3.56 -26.45
N LEU A 273 -17.61 2.81 -26.46
CA LEU A 273 -16.26 3.30 -26.73
C LEU A 273 -15.93 3.43 -28.23
N LYS A 274 -16.88 3.11 -29.13
CA LYS A 274 -16.68 3.03 -30.60
C LYS A 274 -15.50 2.15 -31.00
N LEU A 275 -15.31 1.05 -30.29
CA LEU A 275 -14.32 0.05 -30.64
C LEU A 275 -14.98 -0.93 -31.62
N GLU A 276 -15.13 -0.50 -32.87
CA GLU A 276 -15.44 -1.46 -33.93
C GLU A 276 -14.29 -2.46 -34.02
N VAL A 277 -14.65 -3.73 -34.26
CA VAL A 277 -13.83 -4.93 -34.13
C VAL A 277 -12.42 -4.69 -34.70
N SER A 278 -11.51 -4.41 -33.78
CA SER A 278 -10.11 -4.13 -34.06
C SER A 278 -9.49 -5.44 -34.53
N THR A 279 -8.92 -5.46 -35.74
CA THR A 279 -8.22 -6.63 -36.30
C THR A 279 -7.17 -7.14 -35.32
N ASP A 280 -6.83 -8.43 -35.33
CA ASP A 280 -5.90 -9.00 -34.35
C ASP A 280 -4.54 -8.26 -34.31
N THR A 281 -4.15 -7.67 -35.44
CA THR A 281 -3.00 -6.77 -35.56
C THR A 281 -3.12 -5.50 -34.73
N GLN A 282 -4.30 -4.88 -34.68
CA GLN A 282 -4.54 -3.71 -33.85
C GLN A 282 -4.68 -4.10 -32.37
N LYS A 283 -5.25 -5.27 -32.03
CA LYS A 283 -5.25 -5.78 -30.65
C LYS A 283 -3.82 -5.97 -30.11
N GLU A 284 -2.92 -6.54 -30.91
CA GLU A 284 -1.51 -6.71 -30.52
C GLU A 284 -0.72 -5.40 -30.47
N ALA A 285 -1.00 -4.45 -31.38
CA ALA A 285 -0.44 -3.10 -31.29
C ALA A 285 -0.93 -2.36 -30.02
N LEU A 286 -2.21 -2.53 -29.65
CA LEU A 286 -2.80 -1.96 -28.44
C LEU A 286 -2.25 -2.60 -27.16
N LYS A 287 -2.04 -3.91 -27.18
CA LYS A 287 -1.42 -4.67 -26.08
C LYS A 287 0.03 -4.25 -25.88
N THR A 288 0.79 -4.07 -26.97
CA THR A 288 2.14 -3.52 -26.94
C THR A 288 2.16 -2.11 -26.34
N LYS A 289 1.26 -1.22 -26.77
CA LYS A 289 1.14 0.14 -26.21
C LYS A 289 0.76 0.17 -24.73
N TYR A 290 -0.10 -0.76 -24.28
CA TYR A 290 -0.42 -0.95 -22.87
C TYR A 290 0.83 -1.34 -22.05
N TYR A 291 1.63 -2.29 -22.56
CA TYR A 291 2.87 -2.68 -21.89
C TYR A 291 3.89 -1.54 -21.88
N GLU A 292 4.05 -0.78 -22.95
CA GLU A 292 4.93 0.40 -22.97
C GLU A 292 4.53 1.46 -21.92
N ILE A 293 3.24 1.77 -21.80
CA ILE A 293 2.74 2.73 -20.79
C ILE A 293 2.97 2.19 -19.37
N LYS A 294 2.73 0.90 -19.15
CA LYS A 294 2.97 0.24 -17.86
C LYS A 294 4.45 0.23 -17.49
N THR A 295 5.33 -0.02 -18.46
CA THR A 295 6.78 -0.07 -18.29
C THR A 295 7.36 1.32 -18.06
N ARG A 296 6.92 2.36 -18.78
CA ARG A 296 7.35 3.75 -18.52
C ARG A 296 7.02 4.23 -17.10
N LYS A 297 5.93 3.72 -16.51
CA LYS A 297 5.58 4.04 -15.12
C LYS A 297 6.55 3.39 -14.12
N LEU A 298 7.05 2.19 -14.41
CA LEU A 298 8.04 1.51 -13.57
C LEU A 298 9.40 2.25 -13.58
N PHE A 299 9.80 2.83 -14.71
CA PHE A 299 11.07 3.55 -14.82
C PHE A 299 11.06 4.99 -14.27
N LEU A 300 9.90 5.65 -14.22
CA LEU A 300 9.79 6.99 -13.62
C LEU A 300 9.77 6.94 -12.08
N ASP A 301 9.47 5.79 -11.48
CA ASP A 301 9.46 5.60 -10.02
C ASP A 301 10.86 5.18 -9.48
N GLU A 302 11.87 4.98 -10.34
CA GLU A 302 13.26 4.58 -9.98
C GLU A 302 14.30 5.71 -10.09
N SER A 303 13.90 6.92 -10.51
CA SER A 303 14.83 8.05 -10.77
C SER A 303 14.72 9.23 -9.80
N ASP A 304 13.97 9.09 -8.70
CA ASP A 304 13.86 10.09 -7.61
C ASP A 304 14.26 9.49 -6.26
#